data_AF-A0A9R1AS09-F1
#
_entry.id   AF-A0A9R1AS09-F1
#
_cell.length_a   1.000
_cell.length_b   1.000
_cell.length_c   1.000
_cell.angle_alpha   90.00
_cell.angle_beta   90.00
_cell.angle_gamma   90.00
#
_symmetry.space_group_name_H-M   'P 1'
#
loop_
_entity.id
_entity.type
_entity.pdbx_description
1 polymer ?
#
loop_
_entity_poly.entity_id
_entity_poly.type
_entity_poly.pdbx_seq_one_letter_code
_entity_poly.pdbx_strand_id
1 'polypeptide(L)'
;MQLRRERIAERMRALQELVPNTNKTDRAVMLDEILDYVKFLRLQVKVLSMSRLGGAGAVAQLVSDIPLSVKGEASDGGSKQQIWEKWSTDGTEKQVAKLMDEDIGAAMQFLQSKALCMMPVSLAMAIYDTQHSQDGQPVKPEPNNTA
;
A
#
# COMPACT_ATOMS: atom_id res chain seq x y z
N MET A 1 41.61 -8.71 14.90
CA MET A 1 40.70 -7.92 15.77
C MET A 1 40.44 -6.51 15.23
N GLN A 2 41.45 -5.82 14.65
CA GLN A 2 41.29 -4.46 14.09
C GLN A 2 40.18 -4.33 13.04
N LEU A 3 40.05 -5.28 12.12
CA LEU A 3 39.04 -5.22 11.05
C LEU A 3 37.59 -5.11 11.58
N ARG A 4 37.28 -5.75 12.72
CA ARG A 4 35.98 -5.61 13.38
C ARG A 4 35.80 -4.21 13.99
N ARG A 5 36.85 -3.65 14.60
CA ARG A 5 36.82 -2.29 15.17
C ARG A 5 36.66 -1.22 14.10
N GLU A 6 37.35 -1.36 12.97
CA GLU A 6 37.23 -0.44 11.83
C GLU A 6 35.81 -0.42 11.27
N ARG A 7 35.22 -1.60 11.00
CA ARG A 7 33.82 -1.70 10.56
C ARG A 7 32.82 -1.09 11.54
N ILE A 8 33.07 -1.21 12.85
CA ILE A 8 32.21 -0.60 13.86
C ILE A 8 32.37 0.92 13.84
N ALA A 9 33.61 1.42 13.79
CA ALA A 9 33.87 2.86 13.77
C ALA A 9 33.28 3.55 12.54
N GLU A 10 33.35 2.91 11.37
CA GLU A 10 32.75 3.40 10.13
C GLU A 10 31.21 3.53 10.27
N ARG A 11 30.55 2.49 10.79
CA ARG A 11 29.11 2.54 11.04
C ARG A 11 28.72 3.59 12.07
N MET A 12 29.53 3.79 13.11
CA MET A 12 29.30 4.83 14.10
C MET A 12 29.40 6.23 13.48
N ARG A 13 30.37 6.47 12.57
CA ARG A 13 30.48 7.74 11.85
C ARG A 13 29.29 7.96 10.92
N ALA A 14 28.88 6.94 10.16
CA ALA A 14 27.71 7.04 9.29
C ALA A 14 26.44 7.40 10.07
N LEU A 15 26.25 6.82 11.27
CA LEU A 15 25.14 7.19 12.14
C LEU A 15 25.20 8.66 12.59
N GLN A 16 26.39 9.18 12.93
CA GLN A 16 26.56 10.58 13.34
C GLN A 16 26.25 11.59 12.22
N GLU A 17 26.48 11.22 10.95
CA GLU A 17 26.21 12.11 9.81
C GLU A 17 24.71 12.19 9.48
N LEU A 18 23.94 11.16 9.84
CA LEU A 18 22.50 11.08 9.56
C LEU A 18 21.62 11.76 10.61
N VAL A 19 22.16 12.01 11.80
CA VAL A 19 21.39 12.50 12.95
C VAL A 19 21.83 13.92 13.33
N PRO A 20 20.89 14.85 13.55
CA PRO A 20 21.22 16.18 14.02
C PRO A 20 21.92 16.16 15.38
N ASN A 21 22.92 17.04 15.57
CA ASN A 21 23.56 17.34 16.86
C ASN A 21 24.34 16.21 17.56
N THR A 22 24.60 15.06 16.93
CA THR A 22 25.30 13.92 17.56
C THR A 22 26.84 13.98 17.56
N ASN A 23 27.44 15.09 17.10
CA ASN A 23 28.89 15.17 16.85
C ASN A 23 29.75 15.36 18.13
N LYS A 24 29.14 15.63 19.28
CA LYS A 24 29.83 15.93 20.55
C LYS A 24 29.38 15.06 21.72
N THR A 25 28.52 14.07 21.48
CA THR A 25 27.89 13.25 22.53
C THR A 25 28.65 11.95 22.77
N ASP A 26 28.61 11.45 24.02
CA ASP A 26 29.14 10.12 24.37
C ASP A 26 28.42 9.03 23.54
N ARG A 27 29.09 7.90 23.29
CA ARG A 27 28.54 6.84 22.43
C ARG A 27 27.23 6.25 22.93
N ALA A 28 27.02 6.13 24.24
CA ALA A 28 25.77 5.63 24.78
C ALA A 28 24.64 6.64 24.53
N VAL A 29 24.89 7.90 24.91
CA VAL A 29 23.94 9.00 24.72
C VAL A 29 23.61 9.22 23.23
N MET A 30 24.60 9.10 22.35
CA MET A 30 24.43 9.20 20.90
C MET A 30 23.43 8.15 20.38
N LEU A 31 23.48 6.92 20.88
CA LEU A 31 22.55 5.86 20.48
C LEU A 31 21.12 6.14 20.99
N ASP A 32 20.99 6.71 22.19
CA ASP A 32 19.70 7.15 22.72
C ASP A 32 19.12 8.31 21.89
N GLU A 33 19.94 9.31 21.52
CA GLU A 33 19.56 10.41 20.63
C GLU A 33 19.13 9.91 19.24
N ILE A 34 19.82 8.89 18.70
CA ILE A 34 19.43 8.24 17.44
C ILE A 34 18.06 7.57 17.56
N LEU A 35 17.80 6.87 18.67
CA LEU A 35 16.51 6.23 18.92
C LEU A 35 15.38 7.27 18.91
N ASP A 36 15.59 8.40 19.58
CA ASP A 36 14.61 9.48 19.64
C ASP A 36 14.42 10.17 18.28
N TYR A 37 15.49 10.34 17.50
CA TYR A 37 15.37 10.86 16.14
C TYR A 37 14.58 9.92 15.22
N VAL A 38 14.77 8.59 15.34
CA VAL A 38 13.97 7.61 14.59
C VAL A 38 12.49 7.66 14.99
N LYS A 39 12.18 7.79 16.28
CA LYS A 39 10.78 7.98 16.75
C LYS A 39 10.19 9.26 16.17
N PHE A 40 10.95 10.35 16.17
CA PHE A 40 10.54 11.63 15.60
C PHE A 40 10.28 11.54 14.09
N LEU A 41 11.16 10.91 13.32
CA LEU A 41 10.96 10.69 11.87
C LEU A 41 9.72 9.84 11.60
N ARG A 42 9.50 8.77 12.37
CA ARG A 42 8.27 7.95 12.27
C ARG A 42 7.02 8.77 12.53
N LEU A 43 7.05 9.65 13.54
CA LEU A 43 5.94 10.54 13.85
C LEU A 43 5.68 11.52 12.69
N GLN A 44 6.71 12.12 12.11
CA GLN A 44 6.56 13.01 10.95
C GLN A 44 5.91 12.30 9.76
N VAL A 45 6.37 11.09 9.42
CA VAL A 45 5.77 10.28 8.34
C VAL A 45 4.31 9.95 8.65
N LYS A 46 4.00 9.62 9.91
CA LYS A 46 2.62 9.36 10.34
C LYS A 46 1.75 10.60 10.16
N VAL A 47 2.19 11.77 10.63
CA VAL A 47 1.44 13.03 10.48
C VAL A 47 1.24 13.36 9.01
N LEU A 48 2.28 13.32 8.18
CA LEU A 48 2.17 13.60 6.74
C LEU A 48 1.26 12.61 6.01
N SER A 49 1.27 11.34 6.42
CA SER A 49 0.38 10.31 5.88
C SER A 49 -1.07 10.53 6.33
N MET A 50 -1.29 10.98 7.57
CA MET A 50 -2.62 11.34 8.08
C MET A 50 -3.14 12.64 7.46
N SER A 51 -2.29 13.63 7.18
CA SER A 51 -2.69 14.89 6.53
C SER A 51 -3.02 14.73 5.05
N ARG A 52 -2.36 13.82 4.32
CA ARG A 52 -2.80 13.42 2.97
C ARG A 52 -4.08 12.58 2.97
N LEU A 53 -4.38 11.93 4.09
CA LEU A 53 -5.61 11.19 4.33
C LEU A 53 -6.63 12.04 5.10
N GLY A 54 -6.79 13.29 4.66
CA GLY A 54 -7.91 14.14 5.09
C GLY A 54 -9.24 13.53 4.65
N GLY A 55 -9.81 12.68 5.52
CA GLY A 55 -11.18 12.20 5.44
C GLY A 55 -11.30 10.67 5.51
N ALA A 56 -11.67 10.15 6.69
CA ALA A 56 -12.26 8.83 6.94
C ALA A 56 -11.44 7.59 6.53
N GLY A 57 -10.47 7.18 7.36
CA GLY A 57 -9.71 5.94 7.09
C GLY A 57 -8.83 5.46 8.25
N ALA A 58 -9.42 5.34 9.43
CA ALA A 58 -9.05 4.46 10.54
C ALA A 58 -7.81 3.54 10.40
N VAL A 59 -6.81 3.74 11.27
CA VAL A 59 -6.15 2.73 12.16
C VAL A 59 -5.73 1.32 11.67
N ALA A 60 -5.78 0.96 10.39
CA ALA A 60 -5.55 -0.42 9.94
C ALA A 60 -4.07 -0.87 9.79
N GLN A 61 -3.08 0.02 9.94
CA GLN A 61 -1.65 -0.33 9.74
C GLN A 61 -0.87 -0.56 11.03
N LEU A 62 -1.53 -1.04 12.07
CA LEU A 62 -0.86 -1.57 13.25
C LEU A 62 -0.89 -3.09 13.12
N VAL A 63 0.27 -3.70 12.87
CA VAL A 63 0.49 -5.17 12.97
C VAL A 63 -0.12 -6.00 11.83
N SER A 64 0.69 -6.33 10.83
CA SER A 64 0.69 -7.66 10.23
C SER A 64 2.06 -7.90 9.62
N ASP A 65 2.90 -8.53 10.43
CA ASP A 65 4.19 -9.09 10.06
C ASP A 65 4.06 -10.16 8.96
N ILE A 66 5.12 -10.26 8.17
CA ILE A 66 5.37 -11.23 7.09
C ILE A 66 5.27 -12.67 7.61
N PRO A 67 4.64 -13.61 6.84
CA PRO A 67 5.48 -14.58 6.14
C PRO A 67 5.13 -14.75 4.66
N LEU A 68 6.19 -14.64 3.86
CA LEU A 68 6.36 -15.16 2.51
C LEU A 68 6.02 -16.66 2.47
N SER A 69 5.12 -17.09 1.58
CA SER A 69 5.04 -18.49 1.15
C SER A 69 4.68 -18.58 -0.32
N VAL A 70 5.72 -18.81 -1.13
CA VAL A 70 5.61 -19.29 -2.51
C VAL A 70 5.01 -20.69 -2.51
N LYS A 71 3.98 -20.91 -3.32
CA LYS A 71 3.70 -22.21 -3.92
C LYS A 71 3.06 -21.99 -5.28
N GLY A 72 3.86 -22.21 -6.32
CA GLY A 72 3.37 -22.28 -7.69
C GLY A 72 2.85 -23.68 -7.98
N GLU A 73 1.81 -23.77 -8.79
CA GLU A 73 1.55 -24.92 -9.63
C GLU A 73 0.71 -24.49 -10.84
N ALA A 74 1.07 -25.07 -11.98
CA ALA A 74 0.70 -24.66 -13.31
C ALA A 74 -0.66 -25.21 -13.76
N SER A 75 -1.21 -24.55 -14.79
CA SER A 75 -2.12 -25.10 -15.80
C SER A 75 -3.52 -25.53 -15.34
N ASP A 76 -4.54 -24.79 -15.78
CA ASP A 76 -5.52 -25.31 -16.76
C ASP A 76 -6.45 -24.19 -17.26
N GLY A 77 -6.81 -24.25 -18.54
CA GLY A 77 -7.57 -23.23 -19.25
C GLY A 77 -9.07 -23.26 -18.92
N GLY A 78 -9.70 -22.07 -18.96
CA GLY A 78 -11.14 -21.94 -19.10
C GLY A 78 -11.95 -21.84 -17.80
N SER A 79 -11.81 -20.75 -17.04
CA SER A 79 -12.74 -20.41 -15.94
C SER A 79 -12.76 -18.93 -15.53
N LYS A 80 -12.34 -17.99 -16.39
CA LYS A 80 -12.27 -16.57 -16.01
C LYS A 80 -13.64 -15.93 -15.71
N GLN A 81 -14.74 -16.48 -16.22
CA GLN A 81 -16.08 -15.93 -16.01
C GLN A 81 -16.77 -16.46 -14.74
N GLN A 82 -16.49 -17.71 -14.34
CA GLN A 82 -17.14 -18.39 -13.20
C GLN A 82 -16.68 -17.84 -11.83
N ILE A 83 -15.46 -17.30 -11.73
CA ILE A 83 -14.91 -16.82 -10.46
C ILE A 83 -15.50 -15.44 -10.09
N TRP A 84 -15.76 -14.59 -11.08
CA TRP A 84 -16.30 -13.25 -10.89
C TRP A 84 -17.83 -13.22 -10.66
N GLU A 85 -18.56 -14.26 -11.04
CA GLU A 85 -20.00 -14.37 -10.71
C GLU A 85 -20.18 -14.85 -9.25
N LYS A 86 -19.22 -15.62 -8.71
CA LYS A 86 -19.37 -16.27 -7.38
C LYS A 86 -19.24 -15.30 -6.20
N TRP A 87 -18.45 -14.24 -6.33
CA TRP A 87 -18.33 -13.20 -5.29
C TRP A 87 -19.43 -12.14 -5.39
N SER A 88 -20.10 -12.02 -6.55
CA SER A 88 -21.15 -11.02 -6.79
C SER A 88 -22.53 -11.44 -6.28
N THR A 89 -22.76 -12.73 -5.98
CA THR A 89 -24.13 -13.29 -5.83
C THR A 89 -24.48 -13.77 -4.40
N ASP A 90 -23.58 -13.60 -3.43
CA ASP A 90 -23.77 -14.05 -2.03
C ASP A 90 -24.67 -13.13 -1.17
N GLY A 91 -25.42 -12.19 -1.76
CA GLY A 91 -26.23 -11.21 -1.00
C GLY A 91 -25.41 -10.17 -0.21
N THR A 92 -24.09 -10.21 -0.35
CA THR A 92 -23.15 -9.24 0.25
C THR A 92 -23.48 -7.81 -0.17
N GLU A 93 -23.88 -7.59 -1.43
CA GLU A 93 -24.33 -6.29 -1.93
C GLU A 93 -25.50 -5.73 -1.10
N LYS A 94 -26.55 -6.54 -0.87
CA LYS A 94 -27.73 -6.13 -0.09
C LYS A 94 -27.37 -5.81 1.36
N GLN A 95 -26.48 -6.59 1.95
CA GLN A 95 -26.02 -6.36 3.32
C GLN A 95 -25.18 -5.09 3.43
N VAL A 96 -24.29 -4.83 2.47
CA VAL A 96 -23.52 -3.58 2.39
C VAL A 96 -24.45 -2.39 2.20
N ALA A 97 -25.39 -2.46 1.24
CA ALA A 97 -26.34 -1.37 0.99
C ALA A 97 -27.17 -1.04 2.24
N LYS A 98 -27.72 -2.07 2.92
CA LYS A 98 -28.46 -1.89 4.17
C LYS A 98 -27.60 -1.22 5.25
N LEU A 99 -26.36 -1.69 5.44
CA LEU A 99 -25.46 -1.08 6.42
C LEU A 99 -25.07 0.34 6.02
N MET A 100 -24.94 0.66 4.74
CA MET A 100 -24.63 2.03 4.31
C MET A 100 -25.74 3.03 4.65
N ASP A 101 -27.00 2.60 4.68
CA ASP A 101 -28.14 3.45 5.08
C ASP A 101 -28.29 3.55 6.61
N GLU A 102 -27.94 2.49 7.36
CA GLU A 102 -28.10 2.41 8.81
C GLU A 102 -26.85 2.92 9.58
N ASP A 103 -25.68 2.37 9.28
CA ASP A 103 -24.39 2.66 9.92
C ASP A 103 -23.22 2.43 8.95
N ILE A 104 -22.75 3.53 8.37
CA ILE A 104 -21.62 3.54 7.43
C ILE A 104 -20.36 2.92 8.05
N GLY A 105 -20.14 3.08 9.36
CA GLY A 105 -18.98 2.51 10.05
C GLY A 105 -19.02 0.98 10.07
N ALA A 106 -20.20 0.41 10.33
CA ALA A 106 -20.42 -1.03 10.24
C ALA A 106 -20.29 -1.55 8.80
N ALA A 107 -20.76 -0.79 7.80
CA ALA A 107 -20.59 -1.14 6.39
C ALA A 107 -19.10 -1.20 5.99
N MET A 108 -18.31 -0.21 6.42
CA MET A 108 -16.87 -0.17 6.16
C MET A 108 -16.14 -1.34 6.82
N GLN A 109 -16.46 -1.66 8.07
CA GLN A 109 -15.86 -2.81 8.77
C GLN A 109 -16.23 -4.14 8.09
N PHE A 110 -17.48 -4.28 7.65
CA PHE A 110 -17.94 -5.47 6.94
C PHE A 110 -17.20 -5.66 5.61
N LEU A 111 -17.07 -4.60 4.81
CA LEU A 111 -16.28 -4.61 3.57
C LEU A 111 -14.82 -4.97 3.84
N GLN A 112 -14.20 -4.36 4.85
CA GLN A 112 -12.83 -4.67 5.25
C GLN A 112 -12.66 -6.13 5.67
N SER A 113 -13.60 -6.70 6.42
CA SER A 113 -13.57 -8.10 6.85
C SER A 113 -13.58 -9.09 5.68
N LYS A 114 -14.14 -8.66 4.53
CA LYS A 114 -14.20 -9.43 3.29
C LYS A 114 -13.10 -9.04 2.28
N ALA A 115 -12.16 -8.19 2.67
CA ALA A 115 -11.13 -7.61 1.80
C ALA A 115 -11.71 -6.88 0.56
N LEU A 116 -12.86 -6.23 0.74
CA LEU A 116 -13.53 -5.41 -0.26
C LEU A 116 -13.44 -3.93 0.13
N CYS A 117 -13.57 -3.04 -0.86
CA CYS A 117 -13.64 -1.60 -0.63
C CYS A 117 -14.59 -0.94 -1.62
N MET A 118 -15.19 0.19 -1.22
CA MET A 118 -15.95 1.06 -2.13
C MET A 118 -14.98 1.97 -2.85
N MET A 119 -15.18 2.14 -4.16
CA MET A 119 -14.34 2.99 -5.00
C MET A 119 -15.21 3.95 -5.81
N PRO A 120 -14.86 5.25 -5.90
CA PRO A 120 -15.55 6.16 -6.80
C PRO A 120 -15.48 5.66 -8.24
N VAL A 121 -16.57 5.80 -8.98
CA VAL A 121 -16.67 5.34 -10.38
C VAL A 121 -15.56 5.93 -11.25
N SER A 122 -15.21 7.21 -11.04
CA SER A 122 -14.12 7.87 -11.76
C SER A 122 -12.76 7.20 -11.53
N LEU A 123 -12.50 6.73 -10.30
CA LEU A 123 -11.26 6.04 -9.96
C LEU A 123 -11.26 4.60 -10.52
N ALA A 124 -12.41 3.92 -10.46
CA ALA A 124 -12.57 2.60 -11.07
C ALA A 124 -12.26 2.62 -12.57
N MET A 125 -12.79 3.62 -13.29
CA MET A 125 -12.55 3.80 -14.73
C MET A 125 -11.07 4.08 -15.03
N ALA A 126 -10.44 5.00 -14.28
CA ALA A 126 -9.02 5.31 -14.48
C ALA A 126 -8.10 4.10 -14.27
N ILE A 127 -8.42 3.22 -13.32
CA ILE A 127 -7.66 1.98 -13.08
C ILE A 127 -7.96 0.95 -14.18
N TYR A 128 -9.22 0.83 -14.61
CA TYR A 128 -9.63 -0.10 -15.66
C TYR A 128 -8.90 0.16 -16.99
N ASP A 129 -8.82 1.42 -17.40
CA ASP A 129 -8.13 1.81 -18.65
C ASP A 129 -6.64 1.46 -18.65
N THR A 130 -5.99 1.47 -17.48
CA THR A 130 -4.58 1.11 -17.34
C THR A 130 -4.31 -0.39 -17.44
N GLN A 131 -5.26 -1.25 -17.07
CA GLN A 131 -5.09 -2.71 -17.17
C GLN A 131 -5.40 -3.27 -18.56
N HIS A 132 -6.27 -2.62 -19.35
CA HIS A 132 -6.59 -3.07 -20.71
C HIS A 132 -5.57 -2.61 -21.78
N SER A 133 -4.60 -1.75 -21.45
CA SER A 133 -3.65 -1.19 -22.42
C SER A 133 -2.38 -2.03 -22.67
N GLN A 134 -2.41 -3.35 -22.39
CA GLN A 134 -1.34 -4.29 -22.76
C GLN A 134 -1.76 -5.29 -23.86
N ASP A 135 -2.82 -5.01 -24.63
CA ASP A 135 -3.01 -5.68 -25.93
C ASP A 135 -3.85 -4.82 -26.90
N GLY A 136 -3.32 -4.58 -28.10
CA GLY A 136 -4.08 -4.08 -29.25
C GLY A 136 -4.11 -2.57 -29.47
N GLN A 137 -3.06 -2.02 -30.10
CA GLN A 137 -3.17 -0.78 -30.87
C GLN A 137 -3.93 -1.08 -32.19
N PRO A 138 -5.12 -0.50 -32.48
CA PRO A 138 -5.70 -0.58 -33.81
C PRO A 138 -5.18 0.59 -34.65
N VAL A 139 -4.49 0.24 -35.72
CA VAL A 139 -4.01 1.14 -36.78
C VAL A 139 -5.17 1.96 -37.35
N LYS A 140 -5.02 3.29 -37.34
CA LYS A 140 -5.92 4.25 -37.99
C LYS A 140 -5.85 4.06 -39.52
N PRO A 141 -6.96 3.84 -40.25
CA PRO A 141 -6.95 3.90 -41.71
C PRO A 141 -7.04 5.36 -42.19
N GLU A 142 -6.09 5.76 -43.04
CA GLU A 142 -6.18 6.96 -43.88
C GLU A 142 -7.34 6.84 -44.87
N PRO A 143 -8.13 7.90 -45.10
CA PRO A 143 -8.99 7.98 -46.28
C PRO A 143 -8.22 8.66 -47.42
N ASN A 144 -7.70 7.85 -48.36
CA ASN A 144 -7.48 8.29 -49.73
C ASN A 144 -8.83 8.32 -50.45
N ASN A 145 -9.27 9.50 -50.91
CA ASN A 145 -10.29 9.60 -51.95
C ASN A 145 -9.86 10.67 -52.95
N THR A 146 -9.43 10.17 -54.11
CA THR A 146 -9.31 10.88 -55.38
C THR A 146 -10.70 11.10 -55.96
N ALA A 147 -11.02 12.34 -56.34
CA ALA A 147 -11.90 12.66 -57.45
C ALA A 147 -11.40 13.97 -58.08
#